data_AF-A0A1Q3I6M8-F1
#
_entry.id   AF-A0A1Q3I6M8-F1
#
_cell.length_a   1.000
_cell.length_b   1.000
_cell.length_c   1.000
_cell.angle_alpha   90.00
_cell.angle_beta   90.00
_cell.angle_gamma   90.00
#
_symmetry.space_group_name_H-M   'P 1'
#
loop_
_entity.id
_entity.type
_entity.pdbx_description
1 polymer ?
#
loop_
_entity_poly.entity_id
_entity_poly.type
_entity_poly.pdbx_seq_one_letter_code
_entity_poly.pdbx_strand_id
1 'polypeptide(L)'
;MKTNNLNAYTQALGALKLIPIYLNCPGVVSRATLVGASTEAIQLLESMPVLSTELAEVFRCVNNVILDGQVAYVTPTNSPEFPFGAVVADAKGNICAAAMGKSKEGLAELIRLKLLPPSEGYGENAA
;
A
#
# COMPACT_ATOMS: atom_id res chain seq x y z
N MET A 1 -19.14 1.39 -18.38
CA MET A 1 -19.58 0.53 -17.26
C MET A 1 -18.33 0.00 -16.57
N LYS A 2 -17.95 0.52 -15.40
CA LYS A 2 -16.77 0.02 -14.67
C LYS A 2 -17.17 -1.27 -13.97
N THR A 3 -16.62 -2.39 -14.42
CA THR A 3 -16.74 -3.69 -13.75
C THR A 3 -16.04 -3.60 -12.39
N ASN A 4 -16.82 -3.58 -11.32
CA ASN A 4 -16.30 -3.74 -9.96
C ASN A 4 -15.81 -5.18 -9.81
N ASN A 5 -14.54 -5.41 -10.15
CA ASN A 5 -13.89 -6.69 -9.90
C ASN A 5 -13.77 -6.87 -8.38
N LEU A 6 -14.36 -7.95 -7.86
CA LEU A 6 -14.17 -8.39 -6.49
C LEU A 6 -12.73 -8.85 -6.33
N ASN A 7 -11.89 -8.02 -5.72
CA ASN A 7 -10.53 -8.37 -5.34
C ASN A 7 -10.34 -8.16 -3.84
N ALA A 8 -9.22 -8.65 -3.31
CA ALA A 8 -8.88 -8.56 -1.88
C ALA A 8 -8.98 -7.12 -1.34
N TYR A 9 -8.73 -6.11 -2.17
CA TYR A 9 -8.90 -4.70 -1.85
C TYR A 9 -10.35 -4.30 -1.52
N THR A 10 -11.34 -4.82 -2.27
CA THR A 10 -12.76 -4.56 -2.02
C THR A 10 -13.34 -5.30 -0.81
N GLN A 11 -12.65 -6.32 -0.28
CA GLN A 11 -13.15 -7.17 0.81
C GLN A 11 -12.36 -7.03 2.12
N ALA A 12 -11.31 -6.20 2.17
CA ALA A 12 -10.52 -6.01 3.38
C ALA A 12 -11.28 -5.18 4.43
N LEU A 13 -12.18 -5.82 5.17
CA LEU A 13 -12.80 -5.28 6.37
C LEU A 13 -11.71 -5.06 7.44
N GLY A 14 -11.58 -3.82 7.93
CA GLY A 14 -10.57 -3.45 8.93
C GLY A 14 -9.22 -2.99 8.38
N ALA A 15 -9.07 -2.81 7.05
CA ALA A 15 -7.85 -2.24 6.47
C ALA A 15 -7.91 -0.71 6.44
N LEU A 16 -6.80 -0.06 6.80
CA LEU A 16 -6.63 1.38 6.57
C LEU A 16 -6.42 1.64 5.08
N LYS A 17 -7.31 2.44 4.49
CA LYS A 17 -7.29 2.77 3.07
C LYS A 17 -7.01 4.26 2.88
N LEU A 18 -5.85 4.59 2.34
CA LEU A 18 -5.54 5.95 1.90
C LEU A 18 -6.16 6.19 0.52
N ILE A 19 -7.01 7.21 0.41
CA ILE A 19 -7.65 7.61 -0.84
C ILE A 19 -7.26 9.05 -1.13
N PRO A 20 -6.73 9.36 -2.32
CA PRO A 20 -6.49 10.73 -2.71
C PRO A 20 -7.82 11.49 -2.83
N ILE A 21 -7.90 12.64 -2.15
CA ILE A 21 -9.05 13.54 -2.22
C ILE A 21 -8.71 14.69 -3.16
N TYR A 22 -9.50 14.85 -4.22
CA TYR A 22 -9.38 15.96 -5.18
C TYR A 22 -10.51 16.96 -4.94
N LEU A 23 -10.17 18.19 -4.55
CA LEU A 23 -11.14 19.26 -4.32
C LEU A 23 -11.13 20.23 -5.50
N ASN A 24 -12.21 20.28 -6.27
CA ASN A 24 -12.33 21.18 -7.42
C ASN A 24 -12.51 22.66 -7.01
N CYS A 25 -13.06 22.92 -5.82
CA CYS A 25 -13.35 24.27 -5.31
C CYS A 25 -13.01 24.35 -3.81
N PRO A 26 -11.73 24.53 -3.43
CA PRO A 26 -11.30 24.45 -2.04
C PRO A 26 -11.95 25.49 -1.11
N GLY A 27 -12.46 26.61 -1.65
CA GLY A 27 -13.14 27.66 -0.88
C GLY A 27 -14.62 27.41 -0.57
N VAL A 28 -15.24 26.37 -1.13
CA VAL A 28 -16.66 26.04 -0.88
C VAL A 28 -16.85 25.39 0.50
N VAL A 29 -15.81 24.74 1.02
CA VAL A 29 -15.83 24.12 2.35
C VAL A 29 -15.46 25.17 3.39
N SER A 30 -16.33 25.37 4.39
CA SER A 30 -16.05 26.32 5.46
C SER A 30 -14.81 25.88 6.26
N ARG A 31 -14.06 26.85 6.79
CA ARG A 31 -12.92 26.56 7.68
C ARG A 31 -13.35 25.68 8.88
N ALA A 32 -14.51 25.95 9.46
CA ALA A 32 -15.02 25.19 10.60
C ALA A 32 -15.28 23.72 10.23
N THR A 33 -15.85 23.47 9.05
CA THR A 33 -16.08 22.11 8.53
C THR A 33 -14.76 21.38 8.30
N LEU A 34 -13.77 22.03 7.68
CA LEU A 34 -12.46 21.42 7.42
C LEU A 34 -11.75 21.06 8.72
N VAL A 35 -11.75 21.97 9.70
CA VAL A 35 -11.13 21.74 11.01
C VAL A 35 -11.84 20.61 11.74
N GLY A 36 -13.17 20.62 11.80
CA GLY A 36 -13.95 19.59 12.48
C GLY A 36 -13.71 18.19 11.90
N ALA A 37 -13.78 18.06 10.57
CA ALA A 37 -13.50 16.80 9.89
C ALA A 37 -12.05 16.32 10.08
N SER A 38 -11.09 17.25 10.09
CA SER A 38 -9.68 16.91 10.33
C SER A 38 -9.45 16.43 11.77
N THR A 39 -10.06 17.09 12.75
CA THR A 39 -9.97 16.68 14.17
C THR A 39 -10.59 15.30 14.39
N GLU A 40 -11.76 15.05 13.82
CA GLU A 40 -12.41 13.73 13.89
C GLU A 40 -11.53 12.65 13.25
N ALA A 41 -10.95 12.93 12.08
CA ALA A 41 -10.03 12.01 11.41
C ALA A 41 -8.78 11.73 12.25
N ILE A 42 -8.20 12.74 12.90
CA ILE A 42 -7.05 12.57 13.81
C ILE A 42 -7.43 11.69 15.00
N GLN A 43 -8.56 11.97 15.66
CA GLN A 43 -9.02 11.17 16.79
C GLN A 43 -9.27 9.71 16.41
N LEU A 44 -9.84 9.46 15.23
CA LEU A 44 -10.00 8.12 14.70
C LEU A 44 -8.65 7.45 14.47
N LEU A 45 -7.67 8.15 13.87
CA LEU A 45 -6.31 7.63 13.68
C LEU A 45 -5.58 7.34 15.00
N GLU A 46 -5.70 8.23 15.99
CA GLU A 46 -5.11 8.05 17.33
C GLU A 46 -5.75 6.87 18.10
N SER A 47 -7.02 6.57 17.81
CA SER A 47 -7.71 5.42 18.39
C SER A 47 -7.36 4.09 17.72
N MET A 48 -6.62 4.11 16.59
CA MET A 48 -6.25 2.88 15.90
C MET A 48 -5.17 2.11 16.69
N PRO A 49 -5.19 0.76 16.66
CA PRO A 49 -4.10 -0.03 17.19
C PRO A 49 -2.78 0.37 16.54
N VAL A 50 -1.69 0.43 17.31
CA VAL A 50 -0.33 0.81 16.85
C VAL A 50 0.10 0.03 15.61
N LEU A 51 -0.26 -1.25 15.51
CA LEU A 51 0.04 -2.07 14.35
C LEU A 51 -0.59 -1.53 13.04
N SER A 52 -1.74 -0.87 13.14
CA SER A 52 -2.44 -0.27 11.99
C SER A 52 -1.73 0.98 11.47
N THR A 53 -1.18 1.80 12.37
CA THR A 53 -0.41 2.99 11.99
C THR A 53 0.95 2.59 11.41
N GLU A 54 1.60 1.57 11.97
CA GLU A 54 2.82 0.99 11.39
C GLU A 54 2.58 0.44 9.98
N LEU A 55 1.47 -0.28 9.75
CA LEU A 55 1.12 -0.77 8.41
C LEU A 55 0.84 0.35 7.42
N ALA A 56 0.29 1.49 7.87
CA ALA A 56 0.12 2.68 7.04
C ALA A 56 1.47 3.20 6.53
N GLU A 57 2.47 3.24 7.41
CA GLU A 57 3.82 3.67 7.06
C GLU A 57 4.49 2.66 6.12
N VAL A 58 4.33 1.36 6.38
CA VAL A 58 4.82 0.28 5.50
C VAL A 58 4.20 0.43 4.11
N PHE A 59 2.88 0.61 4.02
CA PHE A 59 2.19 0.84 2.76
C PHE A 59 2.79 2.04 2.02
N ARG A 60 2.95 3.17 2.70
CA ARG A 60 3.53 4.39 2.09
C ARG A 60 4.95 4.15 1.56
N CYS A 61 5.80 3.47 2.34
CA CYS A 61 7.16 3.15 1.93
C CYS A 61 7.19 2.23 0.70
N VAL A 62 6.37 1.17 0.67
CA VAL A 62 6.28 0.25 -0.47
C VAL A 62 5.68 0.96 -1.69
N ASN A 63 4.62 1.75 -1.52
CA ASN A 63 3.96 2.43 -2.62
C ASN A 63 4.85 3.49 -3.29
N ASN A 64 5.87 4.00 -2.60
CA ASN A 64 6.83 4.93 -3.18
C ASN A 64 7.86 4.28 -4.12
N VAL A 65 7.95 2.95 -4.16
CA VAL A 65 8.93 2.21 -4.97
C VAL A 65 8.32 1.37 -6.09
N ILE A 66 6.98 1.32 -6.19
CA ILE A 66 6.28 0.60 -7.26
C ILE A 66 6.11 1.50 -8.50
N LEU A 67 5.86 0.88 -9.65
CA LEU A 67 5.67 1.56 -10.93
C LEU A 67 4.19 1.91 -11.18
N ASP A 68 3.96 2.85 -12.11
CA ASP A 68 2.61 3.20 -12.54
C ASP A 68 1.83 1.96 -13.04
N GLY A 69 0.56 1.88 -12.66
CA GLY A 69 -0.30 0.74 -12.99
C GLY A 69 -0.12 -0.49 -12.09
N GLN A 70 0.75 -0.42 -11.09
CA GLN A 70 0.88 -1.43 -10.03
C GLN A 70 0.13 -1.00 -8.77
N VAL A 71 -0.24 -1.99 -7.95
CA VAL A 71 -0.89 -1.79 -6.65
C VAL A 71 -0.15 -2.59 -5.59
N ALA A 72 0.22 -1.92 -4.50
CA ALA A 72 0.80 -2.56 -3.33
C ALA A 72 -0.27 -3.01 -2.33
N TYR A 73 -0.05 -4.18 -1.75
CA TYR A 73 -0.79 -4.74 -0.62
C TYR A 73 0.21 -4.99 0.49
N VAL A 74 -0.09 -4.53 1.70
CA VAL A 74 0.75 -4.79 2.88
C VAL A 74 -0.05 -5.49 3.95
N THR A 75 0.60 -6.36 4.70
CA THR A 75 -0.03 -7.16 5.75
C THR A 75 0.93 -7.31 6.93
N PRO A 76 0.43 -7.38 8.17
CA PRO A 76 1.24 -7.93 9.23
C PRO A 76 1.43 -9.43 8.96
N THR A 77 2.53 -9.99 9.45
CA THR A 77 2.79 -11.44 9.41
C THR A 77 2.77 -12.02 10.82
N ASN A 78 2.74 -13.35 10.91
CA ASN A 78 2.85 -14.05 12.18
C ASN A 78 4.33 -14.26 12.61
N SER A 79 5.30 -13.75 11.85
CA SER A 79 6.73 -13.88 12.14
C SER A 79 7.23 -12.66 12.91
N PRO A 80 7.71 -12.82 14.15
CA PRO A 80 8.34 -11.73 14.89
C PRO A 80 9.61 -11.21 14.21
N GLU A 81 10.30 -12.08 13.46
CA GLU A 81 11.53 -11.70 12.73
C GLU A 81 11.22 -10.86 11.49
N PHE A 82 10.07 -11.10 10.84
CA PHE A 82 9.64 -10.42 9.63
C PHE A 82 8.18 -9.94 9.75
N PRO A 83 7.90 -8.94 10.61
CA PRO A 83 6.55 -8.57 10.98
C PRO A 83 5.71 -8.01 9.82
N PHE A 84 6.34 -7.62 8.71
CA PHE A 84 5.65 -7.00 7.57
C PHE A 84 5.80 -7.84 6.30
N GLY A 85 4.70 -8.01 5.58
CA GLY A 85 4.65 -8.60 4.25
C GLY A 85 4.11 -7.62 3.22
N ALA A 86 4.60 -7.71 1.99
CA ALA A 86 4.06 -6.96 0.85
C ALA A 86 3.91 -7.84 -0.39
N VAL A 87 2.85 -7.58 -1.15
CA VAL A 87 2.59 -8.13 -2.48
C VAL A 87 2.27 -6.96 -3.41
N VAL A 88 2.92 -6.91 -4.58
CA VAL A 88 2.67 -5.93 -5.63
C VAL A 88 2.05 -6.65 -6.82
N ALA A 89 0.92 -6.14 -7.30
CA ALA A 89 0.22 -6.68 -8.45
C ALA A 89 0.09 -5.66 -9.59
N ASP A 90 0.08 -6.13 -10.83
CA ASP A 90 -0.25 -5.30 -11.99
C ASP A 90 -1.77 -5.05 -12.11
N ALA A 91 -2.16 -4.22 -13.08
CA ALA A 91 -3.57 -3.91 -13.36
C ALA A 91 -4.44 -5.14 -13.74
N LYS A 92 -3.83 -6.27 -14.13
CA LYS A 92 -4.51 -7.53 -14.42
C LYS A 92 -4.58 -8.45 -13.19
N GLY A 93 -3.96 -8.07 -12.09
CA GLY A 93 -3.88 -8.85 -10.85
C GLY A 93 -2.74 -9.86 -10.82
N ASN A 94 -1.80 -9.82 -11.77
CA ASN A 94 -0.62 -10.69 -11.73
C ASN A 94 0.36 -10.17 -10.68
N ILE A 95 0.97 -11.07 -9.91
CA ILE A 95 1.97 -10.71 -8.91
C ILE A 95 3.27 -10.33 -9.61
N CYS A 96 3.70 -9.08 -9.42
CA CYS A 96 4.98 -8.57 -9.93
C CYS A 96 6.11 -8.75 -8.90
N ALA A 97 5.80 -8.58 -7.60
CA ALA A 97 6.76 -8.76 -6.53
C ALA A 97 6.07 -9.18 -5.24
N ALA A 98 6.78 -9.96 -4.41
CA ALA A 98 6.36 -10.28 -3.06
C ALA A 98 7.58 -10.46 -2.14
N ALA A 99 7.49 -9.94 -0.92
CA ALA A 99 8.55 -10.03 0.09
C ALA A 99 8.00 -9.94 1.52
N MET A 100 8.79 -10.39 2.48
CA MET A 100 8.62 -10.09 3.91
C MET A 100 9.84 -9.33 4.41
N GLY A 101 9.67 -8.42 5.36
CA GLY A 101 10.73 -7.53 5.83
C GLY A 101 10.68 -7.29 7.33
N LYS A 102 11.87 -7.01 7.88
CA LYS A 102 12.06 -6.68 9.30
C LYS A 102 11.63 -5.24 9.63
N SER A 103 11.68 -4.35 8.64
CA SER A 103 11.31 -2.93 8.74
C SER A 103 10.60 -2.47 7.46
N LYS A 104 9.90 -1.33 7.55
CA LYS A 104 9.22 -0.69 6.41
C LYS A 104 10.20 -0.31 5.30
N GLU A 105 11.37 0.21 5.62
CA GLU A 105 12.40 0.56 4.63
C GLU A 105 13.01 -0.69 3.99
N GLY A 106 13.33 -1.71 4.80
CA GLY A 106 13.89 -2.96 4.30
C GLY A 106 12.92 -3.71 3.39
N LEU A 107 11.63 -3.73 3.73
CA LEU A 107 10.60 -4.32 2.88
C LEU A 107 10.46 -3.55 1.56
N ALA A 108 10.41 -2.22 1.61
CA ALA A 108 10.34 -1.40 0.40
C ALA A 108 11.55 -1.65 -0.51
N GLU A 109 12.76 -1.73 0.04
CA GLU A 109 13.96 -2.01 -0.75
C GLU A 109 13.92 -3.41 -1.39
N LEU A 110 13.46 -4.43 -0.66
CA LEU A 110 13.27 -5.78 -1.22
C LEU A 110 12.27 -5.79 -2.37
N ILE A 111 11.16 -5.05 -2.25
CA ILE A 111 10.18 -4.89 -3.33
C ILE A 111 10.81 -4.17 -4.52
N ARG A 112 11.50 -3.05 -4.29
CA ARG A 112 12.18 -2.28 -5.34
C ARG A 112 13.12 -3.17 -6.15
N LEU A 113 13.95 -3.96 -5.48
CA LEU A 113 14.90 -4.88 -6.12
C LEU A 113 14.20 -5.98 -6.94
N LYS A 114 13.06 -6.50 -6.46
CA LYS A 114 12.27 -7.51 -7.19
C LYS A 114 11.54 -6.94 -8.41
N LEU A 115 11.26 -5.64 -8.42
CA LEU A 115 10.63 -4.95 -9.54
C LEU A 115 11.63 -4.47 -10.60
N LEU A 116 12.94 -4.50 -10.31
CA LEU A 116 13.95 -4.25 -11.33
C LEU A 116 13.82 -5.32 -12.43
N PRO A 117 14.07 -4.95 -13.69
CA PRO A 117 14.26 -5.94 -14.74
C PRO A 117 15.27 -6.99 -14.26
N PRO A 118 15.06 -8.27 -14.53
CA PRO A 118 16.10 -9.26 -14.31
C PRO A 118 17.39 -8.72 -14.93
N SER A 119 18.49 -8.69 -14.16
CA SER A 119 19.80 -8.58 -14.79
C SER A 119 19.84 -9.63 -15.90
N GLU A 120 20.23 -9.23 -17.12
CA GLU A 120 20.33 -10.14 -18.27
C GLU A 120 20.74 -11.53 -17.80
N GLY A 121 19.85 -12.52 -18.00
CA GLY A 121 20.17 -13.90 -17.68
C GLY A 121 21.42 -14.30 -18.47
N TYR A 122 22.18 -15.29 -17.97
CA TYR A 122 23.39 -15.78 -18.64
C TYR A 122 23.12 -16.56 -19.94
N GLY A 123 22.06 -16.23 -20.68
CA GLY A 123 21.70 -16.90 -21.94
C GLY A 123 21.01 -18.25 -21.76
N GLU A 124 20.27 -18.46 -20.66
CA GLU A 124 19.52 -19.70 -20.46
C GLU A 124 18.30 -19.72 -21.39
N ASN A 125 18.27 -20.65 -22.34
CA ASN A 125 17.11 -20.88 -23.20
C ASN A 125 15.96 -21.42 -22.35
N ALA A 126 14.80 -20.75 -22.40
CA ALA A 126 13.56 -21.31 -21.89
C ALA A 126 13.28 -22.64 -22.60
N ALA A 127 13.15 -23.71 -21.82
CA ALA A 127 12.77 -25.05 -22.28
C ALA A 127 11.29 -25.13 -22.64
#